data_AF-A0A5B9FUI3-F1
#
_entry.id   AF-A0A5B9FUI3-F1
#
_cell.length_a   1.000
_cell.length_b   1.000
_cell.length_c   1.000
_cell.angle_alpha   90.00
_cell.angle_beta   90.00
_cell.angle_gamma   90.00
#
_symmetry.space_group_name_H-M   'P 1'
#
loop_
_entity.id
_entity.type
_entity.pdbx_description
1 polymer ?
#
loop_
_entity_poly.entity_id
_entity_poly.type
_entity_poly.pdbx_seq_one_letter_code
_entity_poly.pdbx_strand_id
1 'polypeptide(L)'
;MKRILATTLLLIVACGKQENNQLTEPATHDNTSKISDKSAITEPSTEAFLEIAVLNETEKIKAYLIQTKTQEGNPAEGGTSAEYIVRFNNPSIPELNIGCCEATLINEGDLDNDKKDELSVFSAPMNGCLYSMTTYTLKQGKWKTIIEPFIIPTACEDYSLEQINSLIYKEGEEVYINEPDINDENFTPIKKEIKLN
;
A
#
# COMPACT_ATOMS: atom_id res chain seq x y z
N MET A 1 -6.88 -56.44 21.35
CA MET A 1 -6.76 -57.38 20.21
C MET A 1 -6.04 -56.65 19.08
N LYS A 2 -4.94 -57.23 18.62
CA LYS A 2 -4.07 -56.72 17.53
C LYS A 2 -4.81 -56.78 16.18
N ARG A 3 -4.69 -55.73 15.37
CA ARG A 3 -4.54 -55.86 13.90
C ARG A 3 -3.55 -54.82 13.40
N ILE A 4 -2.47 -55.33 12.82
CA ILE A 4 -1.37 -54.68 12.13
C ILE A 4 -1.61 -54.92 10.62
N LEU A 5 -0.95 -54.11 9.77
CA LEU A 5 -0.70 -54.27 8.32
C LEU A 5 -1.78 -53.72 7.38
N ALA A 6 -1.47 -53.08 6.24
CA ALA A 6 -0.20 -52.87 5.55
C ALA A 6 -0.23 -51.60 4.70
N THR A 7 0.93 -50.97 4.59
CA THR A 7 1.32 -49.93 3.65
C THR A 7 1.34 -50.45 2.21
N THR A 8 0.96 -49.64 1.22
CA THR A 8 1.40 -49.85 -0.18
C THR A 8 1.82 -48.51 -0.76
N LEU A 9 3.13 -48.43 -1.04
CA LEU A 9 3.86 -47.35 -1.67
C LEU A 9 3.81 -47.58 -3.19
N LEU A 10 3.33 -46.62 -3.97
CA LEU A 10 3.40 -46.66 -5.43
C LEU A 10 4.38 -45.58 -5.92
N LEU A 11 5.58 -46.01 -6.30
CA LEU A 11 6.59 -45.22 -7.01
C LEU A 11 6.29 -45.31 -8.50
N ILE A 12 6.10 -44.16 -9.16
CA ILE A 12 6.13 -44.07 -10.63
C ILE A 12 7.35 -43.22 -10.99
N VAL A 13 8.38 -43.90 -11.48
CA VAL A 13 9.56 -43.31 -12.13
C VAL A 13 9.23 -43.21 -13.62
N ALA A 14 9.31 -42.00 -14.19
CA ALA A 14 9.39 -41.82 -15.62
C ALA A 14 10.53 -40.84 -15.93
N CYS A 15 11.61 -41.42 -16.46
CA CYS A 15 12.78 -40.72 -16.97
C CYS A 15 12.59 -40.55 -18.47
N GLY A 16 12.56 -39.31 -18.96
CA GLY A 16 12.56 -38.98 -20.39
C GLY A 16 13.74 -38.07 -20.67
N LYS A 17 14.84 -38.65 -21.15
CA LYS A 17 16.05 -37.97 -21.61
C LYS A 17 16.01 -38.01 -23.14
N GLN A 18 16.09 -36.85 -23.80
CA GLN A 18 16.26 -36.79 -25.25
C GLN A 18 17.44 -35.86 -25.60
N GLU A 19 18.11 -36.23 -26.68
CA GLU A 19 19.53 -36.04 -26.96
C GLU A 19 19.97 -34.64 -27.39
N ASN A 20 21.25 -34.41 -27.11
CA ASN A 20 22.13 -33.35 -27.55
C ASN A 20 22.25 -33.30 -29.09
N ASN A 21 22.33 -32.10 -29.66
CA ASN A 21 23.15 -31.85 -30.84
C ASN A 21 23.94 -30.55 -30.64
N GLN A 22 25.24 -30.71 -30.43
CA GLN A 22 26.27 -29.67 -30.48
C GLN A 22 26.74 -29.48 -31.92
N LEU A 23 26.97 -28.22 -32.30
CA LEU A 23 28.01 -27.74 -33.24
C LEU A 23 27.90 -26.19 -33.19
N THR A 24 28.90 -25.33 -33.02
CA THR A 24 30.32 -25.34 -32.65
C THR A 24 30.63 -23.85 -32.36
N GLU A 25 31.36 -23.55 -31.30
CA GLU A 25 32.04 -22.25 -31.06
C GLU A 25 33.23 -22.06 -32.05
N PRO A 26 33.93 -20.89 -32.20
CA PRO A 26 34.29 -19.96 -31.12
C PRO A 26 34.41 -18.46 -31.45
N ALA A 27 34.35 -17.61 -30.43
CA ALA A 27 35.31 -16.51 -30.26
C ALA A 27 35.25 -15.95 -28.84
N THR A 28 36.36 -16.16 -28.14
CA THR A 28 36.80 -15.65 -26.85
C THR A 28 36.64 -14.13 -26.74
N HIS A 29 36.02 -13.65 -25.66
CA HIS A 29 36.50 -12.44 -24.99
C HIS A 29 36.23 -12.54 -23.48
N ASP A 30 37.35 -12.72 -22.78
CA ASP A 30 37.54 -12.61 -21.36
C ASP A 30 37.12 -11.20 -20.89
N ASN A 31 36.21 -11.13 -19.94
CA ASN A 31 36.08 -9.97 -19.06
C ASN A 31 35.56 -10.43 -17.71
N THR A 32 36.53 -10.76 -16.86
CA THR A 32 36.38 -10.83 -15.41
C THR A 32 35.84 -9.48 -14.91
N SER A 33 34.55 -9.40 -14.60
CA SER A 33 34.01 -8.32 -13.77
C SER A 33 33.46 -8.90 -12.48
N LYS A 34 34.03 -8.41 -11.39
CA LYS A 34 33.79 -8.84 -10.01
C LYS A 34 32.31 -8.63 -9.66
N ILE A 35 31.68 -9.72 -9.23
CA ILE A 35 30.50 -9.68 -8.36
C ILE A 35 30.94 -9.02 -7.06
N SER A 36 30.51 -7.79 -6.85
CA SER A 36 30.25 -7.20 -5.53
C SER A 36 29.82 -5.76 -5.75
N ASP A 37 28.52 -5.53 -5.86
CA ASP A 37 27.96 -4.35 -5.21
C ASP A 37 26.68 -4.77 -4.51
N LYS A 38 26.87 -5.01 -3.22
CA LYS A 38 25.84 -5.01 -2.19
C LYS A 38 25.06 -3.71 -2.40
N SER A 39 23.84 -3.83 -2.94
CA SER A 39 22.88 -2.72 -3.03
C SER A 39 22.78 -2.11 -1.63
N ALA A 40 23.46 -0.98 -1.47
CA ALA A 40 23.34 -0.17 -0.30
C ALA A 40 21.92 0.38 -0.36
N ILE A 41 21.06 -0.12 0.53
CA ILE A 41 19.84 0.55 0.92
C ILE A 41 20.28 1.97 1.25
N THR A 42 19.92 2.90 0.37
CA THR A 42 20.20 4.32 0.57
C THR A 42 19.46 4.68 1.85
N GLU A 43 20.20 5.06 2.90
CA GLU A 43 19.57 5.52 4.13
C GLU A 43 18.67 6.71 3.78
N PRO A 44 17.36 6.62 4.04
CA PRO A 44 16.45 7.64 3.60
C PRO A 44 16.72 8.92 4.41
N SER A 45 16.99 9.99 3.66
CA SER A 45 17.19 11.34 4.16
C SER A 45 15.98 11.76 5.00
N THR A 46 16.15 11.94 6.31
CA THR A 46 15.17 12.58 7.23
C THR A 46 13.72 12.43 6.76
N GLU A 47 13.20 11.20 6.75
CA GLU A 47 11.88 10.88 6.20
C GLU A 47 10.80 11.75 6.85
N ALA A 48 9.98 12.41 6.01
CA ALA A 48 8.76 13.04 6.47
C ALA A 48 7.89 11.98 7.17
N PHE A 49 7.38 12.30 8.34
CA PHE A 49 6.54 11.39 9.13
C PHE A 49 5.25 12.08 9.55
N LEU A 50 4.20 11.30 9.72
CA LEU A 50 2.93 11.71 10.32
C LEU A 50 2.91 11.30 11.79
N GLU A 51 2.45 12.19 12.68
CA GLU A 51 2.14 11.81 14.06
C GLU A 51 0.67 11.39 14.19
N ILE A 52 0.44 10.24 14.82
CA ILE A 52 -0.90 9.65 14.96
C ILE A 52 -1.06 8.90 16.28
N ALA A 53 -2.26 8.87 16.87
CA ALA A 53 -2.55 8.28 18.17
C ALA A 53 -3.43 7.01 18.06
N VAL A 54 -2.92 5.94 17.46
CA VAL A 54 -3.71 4.73 17.13
C VAL A 54 -3.78 3.67 18.25
N LEU A 55 -3.10 3.88 19.38
CA LEU A 55 -3.14 2.97 20.53
C LEU A 55 -4.01 3.51 21.67
N ASN A 56 -3.97 4.83 21.87
CA ASN A 56 -4.74 5.59 22.86
C ASN A 56 -4.66 7.08 22.52
N GLU A 57 -5.52 7.88 23.14
CA GLU A 57 -5.68 9.33 22.93
C GLU A 57 -4.41 10.18 23.12
N THR A 58 -3.44 9.67 23.90
CA THR A 58 -2.30 10.48 24.36
C THR A 58 -0.97 10.12 23.71
N GLU A 59 -0.80 8.87 23.31
CA GLU A 59 0.46 8.36 22.79
C GLU A 59 0.52 8.56 21.28
N LYS A 60 1.20 9.62 20.86
CA LYS A 60 1.52 9.86 19.46
C LYS A 60 2.71 9.01 19.03
N ILE A 61 2.50 8.25 17.97
CA ILE A 61 3.54 7.48 17.27
C ILE A 61 3.84 8.13 15.92
N LYS A 62 4.96 7.75 15.32
CA LYS A 62 5.36 8.21 13.99
C LYS A 62 5.00 7.15 12.95
N ALA A 63 4.30 7.56 11.92
CA ALA A 63 4.00 6.77 10.73
C ALA A 63 4.86 7.25 9.56
N TYR A 64 5.42 6.30 8.82
CA TYR A 64 6.33 6.52 7.70
C TYR A 64 5.77 5.80 6.48
N LEU A 65 5.72 6.51 5.35
CA LEU A 65 5.41 5.90 4.07
C LEU A 65 6.69 5.33 3.47
N ILE A 66 6.77 4.02 3.32
CA ILE A 66 7.96 3.31 2.85
C ILE A 66 7.67 2.66 1.50
N GLN A 67 8.44 3.01 0.48
CA GLN A 67 8.41 2.31 -0.80
C GLN A 67 9.08 0.93 -0.65
N THR A 68 8.33 -0.14 -0.92
CA THR A 68 8.83 -1.52 -0.87
C THR A 68 9.23 -2.06 -2.23
N LYS A 69 8.72 -1.45 -3.31
CA LYS A 69 9.04 -1.81 -4.69
C LYS A 69 9.10 -0.55 -5.56
N THR A 70 10.13 -0.47 -6.39
CA THR A 70 10.27 0.57 -7.41
C THR A 70 9.44 0.23 -8.64
N GLN A 71 8.86 1.25 -9.28
CA GLN A 71 8.19 1.08 -10.56
C GLN A 71 9.18 0.69 -11.66
N GLU A 72 8.80 -0.25 -12.52
CA GLU A 72 9.56 -0.64 -13.71
C GLU A 72 8.69 -0.50 -14.96
N GLY A 73 9.05 0.40 -15.87
CA GLY A 73 8.29 0.66 -17.09
C GLY A 73 6.87 1.21 -16.85
N ASN A 74 6.02 1.17 -17.87
CA ASN A 74 4.60 1.51 -17.76
C ASN A 74 3.80 0.25 -17.39
N PRO A 75 3.09 0.19 -16.25
CA PRO A 75 2.25 -0.96 -15.90
C PRO A 75 1.19 -1.32 -16.95
N ALA A 76 0.70 -0.34 -17.72
CA ALA A 76 -0.24 -0.58 -18.81
C ALA A 76 0.41 -1.27 -20.04
N GLU A 77 1.74 -1.27 -20.11
CA GLU A 77 2.54 -1.83 -21.21
C GLU A 77 3.40 -3.03 -20.74
N GLY A 78 2.97 -3.72 -19.68
CA GLY A 78 3.66 -4.91 -19.16
C GLY A 78 4.78 -4.61 -18.16
N GLY A 79 4.90 -3.35 -17.70
CA GLY A 79 5.72 -2.98 -16.55
C GLY A 79 5.11 -3.39 -15.21
N THR A 80 5.73 -2.95 -14.11
CA THR A 80 5.20 -3.14 -12.75
C THR A 80 5.12 -1.82 -12.01
N SER A 81 4.11 -1.68 -11.14
CA SER A 81 3.95 -0.47 -10.33
C SER A 81 4.87 -0.45 -9.12
N ALA A 82 5.13 0.76 -8.62
CA ALA A 82 5.67 0.91 -7.27
C ALA A 82 4.68 0.39 -6.23
N GLU A 83 5.20 -0.10 -5.11
CA GLU A 83 4.41 -0.56 -3.95
C GLU A 83 4.91 0.11 -2.68
N TYR A 84 3.98 0.38 -1.77
CA TYR A 84 4.22 1.12 -0.54
C TYR A 84 3.55 0.46 0.65
N ILE A 85 4.14 0.67 1.83
CA ILE A 85 3.57 0.33 3.12
C ILE A 85 3.62 1.54 4.05
N VAL A 86 2.77 1.56 5.06
CA VAL A 86 2.92 2.44 6.23
C VAL A 86 3.59 1.65 7.34
N ARG A 87 4.75 2.12 7.77
CA ARG A 87 5.51 1.58 8.90
C ARG A 87 5.45 2.53 10.09
N PHE A 88 5.43 1.98 11.29
CA PHE A 88 5.37 2.76 12.53
C PHE A 88 6.67 2.63 13.32
N ASN A 89 7.04 3.67 14.08
CA ASN A 89 8.19 3.58 15.01
C ASN A 89 7.92 2.67 16.22
N ASN A 90 6.66 2.29 16.47
CA ASN A 90 6.29 1.33 17.50
C ASN A 90 6.11 -0.07 16.86
N PRO A 91 6.97 -1.05 17.19
CA PRO A 91 6.93 -2.38 16.57
C PRO A 91 5.74 -3.25 16.97
N SER A 92 4.94 -2.83 17.96
CA SER A 92 3.71 -3.54 18.34
C SER A 92 2.55 -3.29 17.36
N ILE A 93 2.70 -2.30 16.48
CA ILE A 93 1.67 -1.93 15.50
C ILE A 93 2.01 -2.60 14.18
N PRO A 94 1.08 -3.37 13.59
CA PRO A 94 1.33 -4.00 12.30
C PRO A 94 1.54 -2.95 11.22
N GLU A 95 2.42 -3.24 10.27
CA GLU A 95 2.53 -2.45 9.04
C GLU A 95 1.19 -2.48 8.28
N LEU A 96 0.84 -1.37 7.64
CA LEU A 96 -0.32 -1.29 6.75
C LEU A 96 0.17 -1.39 5.31
N ASN A 97 -0.22 -2.43 4.61
CA ASN A 97 0.04 -2.54 3.17
C ASN A 97 -1.01 -1.72 2.42
N ILE A 98 -0.57 -0.65 1.75
CA ILE A 98 -1.45 0.22 0.95
C ILE A 98 -1.40 -0.11 -0.55
N GLY A 99 -0.58 -1.09 -0.93
CA GLY A 99 -0.44 -1.54 -2.30
C GLY A 99 0.29 -0.51 -3.16
N CYS A 100 -0.27 -0.26 -4.33
CA CYS A 100 0.38 0.59 -5.31
C CYS A 100 0.37 2.06 -4.91
N CYS A 101 1.43 2.69 -5.42
CA CYS A 101 1.46 4.07 -5.87
C CYS A 101 1.79 5.06 -4.76
N GLU A 102 2.30 6.22 -5.17
CA GLU A 102 2.60 7.30 -4.24
C GLU A 102 1.34 7.70 -3.47
N ALA A 103 1.52 8.06 -2.20
CA ALA A 103 0.42 8.39 -1.33
C ALA A 103 0.79 9.50 -0.35
N THR A 104 -0.23 10.16 0.18
CA THR A 104 -0.14 11.09 1.30
C THR A 104 -0.87 10.49 2.49
N LEU A 105 -0.23 10.49 3.66
CA LEU A 105 -0.83 10.02 4.91
C LEU A 105 -1.50 11.19 5.64
N ILE A 106 -2.72 10.97 6.12
CA ILE A 106 -3.52 11.96 6.82
C ILE A 106 -3.98 11.38 8.16
N ASN A 107 -3.80 12.14 9.24
CA ASN A 107 -4.38 11.81 10.54
C ASN A 107 -5.76 12.48 10.62
N GLU A 108 -6.82 11.66 10.61
CA GLU A 108 -8.21 12.14 10.66
C GLU A 108 -8.69 12.46 12.08
N GLY A 109 -7.87 12.16 13.09
CA GLY A 109 -8.28 12.15 14.49
C GLY A 109 -9.24 11.00 14.79
N ASP A 110 -9.90 11.08 15.94
CA ASP A 110 -10.88 10.09 16.40
C ASP A 110 -12.23 10.27 15.70
N LEU A 111 -12.41 9.56 14.58
CA LEU A 111 -13.65 9.58 13.81
C LEU A 111 -14.74 8.76 14.51
N ASP A 112 -14.40 7.59 15.08
CA ASP A 112 -15.37 6.64 15.62
C ASP A 112 -15.66 6.73 17.13
N ASN A 113 -15.10 7.72 17.80
CA ASN A 113 -15.23 8.00 19.24
C ASN A 113 -14.66 6.92 20.15
N ASP A 114 -13.66 6.15 19.70
CA ASP A 114 -12.99 5.15 20.52
C ASP A 114 -11.70 5.64 21.19
N LYS A 115 -11.42 6.95 21.08
CA LYS A 115 -10.25 7.65 21.60
C LYS A 115 -8.93 7.26 20.92
N LYS A 116 -8.99 6.79 19.68
CA LYS A 116 -7.83 6.54 18.85
C LYS A 116 -8.02 7.22 17.51
N ASP A 117 -6.91 7.60 16.91
CA ASP A 117 -6.95 8.26 15.61
C ASP A 117 -7.16 7.26 14.46
N GLU A 118 -7.91 7.69 13.45
CA GLU A 118 -8.01 7.05 12.15
C GLU A 118 -6.94 7.58 11.17
N LEU A 119 -6.43 6.68 10.32
CA LEU A 119 -5.42 6.97 9.31
C LEU A 119 -6.05 6.92 7.92
N SER A 120 -6.05 8.03 7.19
CA SER A 120 -6.36 8.02 5.76
C SER A 120 -5.10 7.95 4.91
N VAL A 121 -5.27 7.29 3.76
CA VAL A 121 -4.27 7.19 2.70
C VAL A 121 -4.89 7.78 1.44
N PHE A 122 -4.37 8.93 1.01
CA PHE A 122 -4.71 9.57 -0.26
C PHE A 122 -3.71 9.12 -1.32
N SER A 123 -4.11 8.19 -2.17
CA SER A 123 -3.25 7.51 -3.13
C SER A 123 -3.40 8.06 -4.54
N ALA A 124 -2.26 8.25 -5.21
CA ALA A 124 -2.19 8.53 -6.63
C ALA A 124 -2.65 7.31 -7.45
N PRO A 125 -3.27 7.52 -8.62
CA PRO A 125 -3.59 6.43 -9.52
C PRO A 125 -2.32 5.86 -10.17
N MET A 126 -2.43 4.61 -10.65
CA MET A 126 -1.40 4.04 -11.54
C MET A 126 -1.28 4.82 -12.86
N ASN A 127 -2.40 5.33 -13.36
CA ASN A 127 -2.50 6.09 -14.59
C ASN A 127 -3.70 7.06 -14.52
N GLY A 128 -3.58 8.22 -15.15
CA GLY A 128 -4.65 9.22 -15.18
C GLY A 128 -4.69 10.05 -13.90
N CYS A 129 -5.86 10.59 -13.58
CA CYS A 129 -6.02 11.68 -12.60
C CYS A 129 -7.17 11.42 -11.64
N LEU A 130 -7.43 10.14 -11.34
CA LEU A 130 -8.46 9.67 -10.43
C LEU A 130 -7.77 9.14 -9.18
N TYR A 131 -7.59 10.02 -8.19
CA TYR A 131 -7.02 9.62 -6.90
C TYR A 131 -8.06 8.85 -6.11
N SER A 132 -7.60 8.14 -5.07
CA SER A 132 -8.49 7.47 -4.12
C SER A 132 -8.09 7.78 -2.70
N MET A 133 -9.08 7.89 -1.81
CA MET A 133 -8.85 8.02 -0.38
C MET A 133 -9.50 6.86 0.35
N THR A 134 -8.73 6.17 1.19
CA THR A 134 -9.19 5.06 2.04
C THR A 134 -8.81 5.33 3.48
N THR A 135 -9.75 5.14 4.41
CA THR A 135 -9.51 5.39 5.84
C THR A 135 -9.47 4.08 6.61
N TYR A 136 -8.50 3.97 7.50
CA TYR A 136 -8.21 2.78 8.29
C TYR A 136 -8.27 3.10 9.78
N THR A 137 -8.74 2.12 10.56
CA THR A 137 -8.68 2.12 12.02
C THR A 137 -7.92 0.89 12.51
N LEU A 138 -7.20 1.01 13.62
CA LEU A 138 -6.49 -0.11 14.24
C LEU A 138 -7.37 -0.74 15.34
N LYS A 139 -7.99 -1.89 15.03
CA LYS A 139 -8.83 -2.63 15.99
C LYS A 139 -8.25 -4.01 16.25
N GLN A 140 -8.06 -4.32 17.53
CA GLN A 140 -7.59 -5.65 17.97
C GLN A 140 -6.27 -6.07 17.30
N GLY A 141 -5.34 -5.12 17.13
CA GLY A 141 -4.04 -5.36 16.52
C GLY A 141 -4.08 -5.61 15.01
N LYS A 142 -5.15 -5.20 14.31
CA LYS A 142 -5.27 -5.27 12.85
C LYS A 142 -5.86 -3.99 12.29
N TRP A 143 -5.30 -3.55 11.17
CA TRP A 143 -5.91 -2.49 10.38
C TRP A 143 -7.20 -2.98 9.73
N LYS A 144 -8.23 -2.15 9.80
CA LYS A 144 -9.51 -2.36 9.13
C LYS A 144 -9.88 -1.10 8.40
N THR A 145 -10.42 -1.24 7.20
CA THR A 145 -11.07 -0.14 6.49
C THR A 145 -12.31 0.29 7.26
N ILE A 146 -12.39 1.56 7.62
CA ILE A 146 -13.55 2.16 8.30
C ILE A 146 -14.35 3.08 7.36
N ILE A 147 -13.68 3.65 6.36
CA ILE A 147 -14.30 4.33 5.22
C ILE A 147 -13.76 3.67 3.96
N GLU A 148 -14.66 3.07 3.17
CA GLU A 148 -14.31 2.44 1.91
C GLU A 148 -13.68 3.44 0.92
N PRO A 149 -12.84 2.97 -0.02
CA PRO A 149 -12.21 3.84 -0.99
C PRO A 149 -13.25 4.66 -1.78
N PHE A 150 -13.07 5.98 -1.81
CA PHE A 150 -13.82 6.87 -2.71
C PHE A 150 -12.86 7.59 -3.66
N ILE A 151 -13.39 7.99 -4.82
CA ILE A 151 -12.60 8.52 -5.93
C ILE A 151 -12.63 10.05 -5.89
N ILE A 152 -11.47 10.65 -6.17
CA ILE A 152 -11.26 12.09 -6.19
C ILE A 152 -10.74 12.43 -7.59
N PRO A 153 -11.61 12.86 -8.52
CA PRO A 153 -11.18 13.35 -9.81
C PRO A 153 -10.40 14.65 -9.63
N THR A 154 -9.13 14.65 -10.01
CA THR A 154 -8.27 15.83 -9.84
C THR A 154 -8.15 16.68 -11.08
N ALA A 155 -8.69 16.24 -12.23
CA ALA A 155 -8.45 16.85 -13.54
C ALA A 155 -6.94 17.06 -13.84
N CYS A 156 -6.09 16.24 -13.23
CA CYS A 156 -4.62 16.31 -13.31
C CYS A 156 -4.02 17.54 -12.64
N GLU A 157 -4.77 18.18 -11.75
CA GLU A 157 -4.29 19.25 -10.89
C GLU A 157 -3.76 18.69 -9.56
N ASP A 158 -2.80 19.42 -8.99
CA ASP A 158 -2.27 19.09 -7.68
C ASP A 158 -3.28 19.42 -6.58
N TYR A 159 -3.42 18.51 -5.61
CA TYR A 159 -4.18 18.76 -4.39
C TYR A 159 -3.26 19.25 -3.29
N SER A 160 -3.55 20.43 -2.74
CA SER A 160 -2.88 20.92 -1.54
C SER A 160 -3.24 20.07 -0.32
N LEU A 161 -2.35 20.04 0.68
CA LEU A 161 -2.62 19.35 1.94
C LEU A 161 -3.88 19.89 2.64
N GLU A 162 -4.19 21.18 2.50
CA GLU A 162 -5.44 21.77 3.02
C GLU A 162 -6.68 21.16 2.36
N GLN A 163 -6.68 21.04 1.02
CA GLN A 163 -7.77 20.40 0.29
C GLN A 163 -7.94 18.94 0.71
N ILE A 164 -6.84 18.19 0.82
CA ILE A 164 -6.88 16.78 1.23
C ILE A 164 -7.45 16.65 2.65
N ASN A 165 -7.01 17.47 3.61
CA ASN A 165 -7.53 17.46 4.99
C ASN A 165 -9.00 17.89 5.10
N SER A 166 -9.57 18.52 4.06
CA SER A 166 -10.99 18.93 4.05
C SER A 166 -11.92 17.84 3.50
N LEU A 167 -11.37 16.74 2.98
CA LEU A 167 -12.16 15.69 2.33
C LEU A 167 -12.97 14.86 3.33
N ILE A 168 -12.44 14.65 4.55
CA ILE A 168 -13.10 13.91 5.62
C ILE A 168 -13.09 14.79 6.86
N TYR A 169 -14.22 14.92 7.52
CA TYR A 169 -14.32 15.71 8.74
C TYR A 169 -15.51 15.27 9.59
N LYS A 170 -15.49 15.72 10.84
CA LYS A 170 -16.49 15.36 11.84
C LYS A 170 -17.22 16.61 12.34
N GLU A 171 -18.54 16.53 12.43
CA GLU A 171 -19.39 17.52 13.08
C GLU A 171 -20.17 16.84 14.21
N GLY A 172 -19.76 17.08 15.46
CA GLY A 172 -20.31 16.35 16.60
C GLY A 172 -19.91 14.87 16.55
N GLU A 173 -20.90 13.98 16.47
CA GLU A 173 -20.68 12.52 16.36
C GLU A 173 -20.78 12.02 14.91
N GLU A 174 -21.16 12.88 13.97
CA GLU A 174 -21.39 12.54 12.57
C GLU A 174 -20.13 12.79 11.74
N VAL A 175 -19.83 11.86 10.84
CA VAL A 175 -18.68 11.95 9.92
C VAL A 175 -19.18 12.22 8.51
N TYR A 176 -18.49 13.14 7.84
CA TYR A 176 -18.83 13.62 6.52
C TYR A 176 -17.65 13.45 5.57
N ILE A 177 -17.96 13.17 4.31
CA ILE A 177 -17.03 13.33 3.20
C ILE A 177 -17.46 14.50 2.33
N ASN A 178 -16.50 15.30 1.86
CA ASN A 178 -16.69 16.29 0.80
C ASN A 178 -16.26 15.64 -0.52
N GLU A 179 -17.19 14.90 -1.13
CA GLU A 179 -16.94 14.17 -2.38
C GLU A 179 -17.12 15.11 -3.58
N PRO A 180 -16.16 15.20 -4.53
CA PRO A 180 -16.33 16.03 -5.71
C PRO A 180 -17.49 15.53 -6.58
N ASP A 181 -18.41 16.41 -6.99
CA ASP A 181 -19.53 16.01 -7.87
C ASP A 181 -19.04 15.72 -9.29
N ILE A 182 -19.01 14.44 -9.66
CA ILE A 182 -18.60 14.00 -11.00
C ILE A 182 -19.54 14.45 -12.12
N ASN A 183 -20.74 14.96 -11.78
CA ASN A 183 -21.70 15.49 -12.75
C ASN A 183 -21.61 17.02 -12.91
N ASP A 184 -20.75 17.68 -12.12
CA ASP A 184 -20.43 19.10 -12.25
C ASP A 184 -19.05 19.25 -12.90
N GLU A 185 -18.96 20.09 -13.94
CA GLU A 185 -17.70 20.37 -14.64
C GLU A 185 -16.64 21.01 -13.73
N ASN A 186 -17.08 21.65 -12.64
CA ASN A 186 -16.19 22.25 -11.65
C ASN A 186 -15.87 21.33 -10.47
N PHE A 187 -16.42 20.11 -10.45
CA PHE A 187 -16.27 19.14 -9.36
C PHE A 187 -16.60 19.73 -7.99
N THR A 188 -17.64 20.59 -7.90
CA THR A 188 -18.01 21.23 -6.63
C THR A 188 -18.24 20.16 -5.55
N PRO A 189 -17.60 20.27 -4.37
CA PRO A 189 -17.74 19.25 -3.34
C PRO A 189 -19.17 19.15 -2.80
N ILE A 190 -19.67 17.92 -2.71
CA ILE A 190 -20.93 17.57 -2.07
C ILE A 190 -20.63 17.01 -0.68
N LYS A 191 -21.17 17.67 0.35
CA LYS A 191 -21.18 17.14 1.72
C LYS A 191 -22.08 15.90 1.79
N LYS A 192 -21.51 14.78 2.22
CA LYS A 192 -22.21 13.51 2.36
C LYS A 192 -21.88 12.89 3.71
N GLU A 193 -22.91 12.70 4.53
CA GLU A 193 -22.80 11.94 5.78
C GLU A 193 -22.49 10.48 5.43
N ILE A 194 -21.56 9.87 6.17
CA ILE A 194 -21.18 8.48 5.99
C ILE A 194 -21.36 7.71 7.30
N LYS A 195 -21.64 6.42 7.15
CA LYS A 195 -21.63 5.47 8.26
C LYS A 195 -20.29 4.75 8.26
N LEU A 196 -19.63 4.77 9.41
CA LEU A 196 -18.39 4.05 9.64
C LEU A 196 -18.66 2.54 9.72
N ASN A 197 -17.75 1.73 9.19
CA ASN A 197 -17.84 0.26 9.13
C ASN A 197 -17.38 -0.45 10.40
#